data_AF-A0A2G6LH60-F1
#
_entry.id   AF-A0A2G6LH60-F1
#
_cell.length_a   1.000
_cell.length_b   1.000
_cell.length_c   1.000
_cell.angle_alpha   90.00
_cell.angle_beta   90.00
_cell.angle_gamma   90.00
#
_symmetry.space_group_name_H-M   'P 1'
#
loop_
_entity.id
_entity.type
_entity.pdbx_description
1 polymer ?
#
loop_
_entity_poly.entity_id
_entity_poly.type
_entity_poly.pdbx_seq_one_letter_code
_entity_poly.pdbx_strand_id
1 'polypeptide(L)'
;MSLPYQFGMLMASYVHQRCHLCGVNYSQKIFSEPTSNRHHKSHHYKNFLKPLKRFDTGVLCEACHNAIAWLPKRFELVINRDNLPVYPASLYQHPIDAVIRRFKFNEDMTQLPVLVHLIQQLSRPYGCHSSNTIILPMPTTKPRLKRRGFDPVSVLVPYLSKHWGIPIWQGVVRVDDSDSQRGLSRIERLNNLNGAFVVTKPMPKKRILLFDDVVTTGATMTALANAIVHTWTPPIRKSHNMPQLQGFCLAYRHINGDNRFKSETNDRDV
;
A
#
# COMPACT_ATOMS: atom_id res chain seq x y z
N MET A 1 -2.85 -14.78 19.86
CA MET A 1 -3.53 -14.41 18.59
C MET A 1 -4.91 -15.03 18.64
N SER A 2 -5.97 -14.27 18.41
CA SER A 2 -7.35 -14.75 18.62
C SER A 2 -7.78 -15.73 17.51
N LEU A 3 -8.57 -16.74 17.87
CA LEU A 3 -9.16 -17.76 16.97
C LEU A 3 -9.79 -17.21 15.66
N PRO A 4 -10.47 -16.03 15.66
CA PRO A 4 -11.05 -15.45 14.44
C PRO A 4 -10.00 -15.11 13.37
N TYR A 5 -8.77 -14.76 13.77
CA TYR A 5 -7.70 -14.39 12.85
C TYR A 5 -7.18 -15.58 12.03
N GLN A 6 -6.99 -16.73 12.68
CA GLN A 6 -6.57 -17.96 12.00
C GLN A 6 -7.67 -18.49 11.08
N PHE A 7 -8.93 -18.39 11.50
CA PHE A 7 -10.07 -18.80 10.67
C PHE A 7 -10.26 -17.89 9.45
N GLY A 8 -10.09 -16.57 9.61
CA GLY A 8 -10.12 -15.61 8.50
C GLY A 8 -9.01 -15.87 7.46
N MET A 9 -7.81 -16.23 7.91
CA MET A 9 -6.73 -16.65 7.02
C MET A 9 -7.03 -17.97 6.27
N LEU A 10 -7.68 -18.92 6.95
CA LEU A 10 -8.01 -20.23 6.37
C LEU A 10 -9.15 -20.13 5.33
N MET A 11 -10.14 -19.27 5.55
CA MET A 11 -11.26 -19.07 4.62
C MET A 11 -10.86 -18.25 3.39
N ALA A 12 -9.88 -17.35 3.50
CA ALA A 12 -9.37 -16.60 2.34
C ALA A 12 -8.75 -17.50 1.25
N SER A 13 -8.34 -18.72 1.60
CA SER A 13 -7.82 -19.73 0.67
C SER A 13 -8.87 -20.68 0.07
N TYR A 14 -10.15 -20.57 0.45
CA TYR A 14 -11.20 -21.44 -0.09
C TYR A 14 -11.88 -20.83 -1.33
N VAL A 15 -11.53 -21.37 -2.49
CA VAL A 15 -12.33 -21.51 -3.71
C VAL A 15 -13.05 -20.22 -4.16
N HIS A 16 -12.32 -19.38 -4.92
CA HIS A 16 -12.87 -18.15 -5.50
C HIS A 16 -13.77 -18.45 -6.70
N GLN A 17 -15.00 -18.89 -6.44
CA GLN A 17 -16.04 -18.95 -7.47
C GLN A 17 -16.75 -17.62 -7.69
N ARG A 18 -16.42 -16.55 -6.94
CA ARG A 18 -17.04 -15.21 -7.05
C ARG A 18 -16.02 -14.08 -7.07
N CYS A 19 -16.34 -13.02 -7.80
CA CYS A 19 -15.63 -11.74 -7.73
C CYS A 19 -15.80 -11.09 -6.35
N HIS A 20 -14.70 -10.68 -5.71
CA HIS A 20 -14.72 -10.05 -4.39
C HIS A 20 -15.20 -8.59 -4.38
N LEU A 21 -15.40 -7.99 -5.55
CA LEU A 21 -15.99 -6.65 -5.69
C LEU A 21 -17.49 -6.69 -5.97
N CYS A 22 -17.92 -7.41 -7.02
CA CYS A 22 -19.33 -7.43 -7.45
C CYS A 22 -20.10 -8.69 -7.04
N GLY A 23 -19.44 -9.72 -6.50
CA GLY A 23 -20.09 -10.97 -6.08
C GLY A 23 -20.49 -11.93 -7.21
N VAL A 24 -20.30 -11.56 -8.49
CA VAL A 24 -20.67 -12.39 -9.64
C VAL A 24 -19.88 -13.69 -9.65
N ASN A 25 -20.56 -14.82 -9.91
CA ASN A 25 -19.92 -16.12 -10.00
C ASN A 25 -19.15 -16.31 -11.31
N TYR A 26 -17.94 -16.86 -11.26
CA TYR A 26 -17.17 -17.25 -12.45
C TYR A 26 -17.81 -18.44 -13.19
N SER A 27 -18.48 -19.35 -12.47
CA SER A 27 -19.14 -20.54 -13.03
C SER A 27 -20.40 -20.22 -13.86
N GLN A 28 -21.02 -19.06 -13.68
CA GLN A 28 -22.17 -18.63 -14.49
C GLN A 28 -21.79 -18.12 -15.89
N LYS A 29 -20.49 -18.04 -16.23
CA LYS A 29 -20.04 -17.75 -17.60
C LYS A 29 -19.89 -18.99 -18.49
N ILE A 30 -20.01 -20.22 -17.97
CA ILE A 30 -19.71 -21.46 -18.71
C ILE A 30 -20.97 -22.22 -19.19
N PHE A 31 -22.16 -21.95 -18.63
CA PHE A 31 -23.41 -22.56 -19.11
C PHE A 31 -24.50 -21.51 -19.33
N SER A 32 -24.44 -20.86 -20.49
CA SER A 32 -25.62 -20.27 -21.10
C SER A 32 -25.53 -20.47 -22.61
N GLU A 33 -25.95 -21.64 -23.08
CA GLU A 33 -26.42 -21.77 -24.47
C GLU A 33 -27.64 -20.86 -24.64
N PRO A 34 -27.75 -20.13 -25.77
CA PRO A 34 -28.87 -19.24 -25.98
C PRO A 34 -30.09 -20.04 -26.44
N THR A 35 -30.99 -20.40 -25.52
CA THR A 35 -32.37 -20.71 -25.91
C THR A 35 -33.06 -19.40 -26.28
N SER A 36 -33.36 -19.27 -27.57
CA SER A 36 -34.15 -18.21 -28.17
C SER A 36 -35.48 -17.97 -27.43
N ASN A 37 -35.71 -16.76 -26.90
CA ASN A 37 -36.88 -15.94 -27.29
C ASN A 37 -36.95 -14.59 -26.56
N ARG A 38 -37.26 -13.57 -27.36
CA ARG A 38 -38.00 -12.33 -27.09
C ARG A 38 -37.34 -11.20 -26.25
N HIS A 39 -37.03 -10.15 -27.01
CA HIS A 39 -37.19 -8.72 -26.71
C HIS A 39 -36.60 -8.17 -25.41
N HIS A 40 -35.35 -7.70 -25.49
CA HIS A 40 -35.01 -6.33 -25.08
C HIS A 40 -33.66 -5.95 -25.73
N LYS A 41 -33.60 -4.80 -26.41
CA LYS A 41 -32.42 -4.33 -27.15
C LYS A 41 -31.28 -4.00 -26.18
N SER A 42 -30.30 -4.90 -26.05
CA SER A 42 -28.99 -4.62 -25.44
C SER A 42 -27.93 -4.48 -26.53
N HIS A 43 -27.29 -3.32 -26.57
CA HIS A 43 -26.22 -3.00 -27.51
C HIS A 43 -25.03 -3.98 -27.37
N HIS A 44 -24.71 -4.60 -28.50
CA HIS A 44 -23.44 -5.20 -28.92
C HIS A 44 -22.23 -5.00 -28.01
N TYR A 45 -21.68 -6.11 -27.49
CA TYR A 45 -20.24 -6.36 -27.44
C TYR A 45 -19.97 -7.85 -27.67
N LYS A 46 -20.01 -8.26 -28.95
CA LYS A 46 -19.27 -9.43 -29.42
C LYS A 46 -17.91 -8.92 -29.86
N ASN A 47 -16.84 -9.40 -29.24
CA ASN A 47 -15.69 -10.01 -29.93
C ASN A 47 -14.41 -10.05 -29.07
N PHE A 48 -13.71 -11.18 -29.20
CA PHE A 48 -12.30 -11.45 -28.86
C PHE A 48 -11.88 -11.54 -27.40
N LEU A 49 -12.18 -12.67 -26.77
CA LEU A 49 -11.35 -13.19 -25.67
C LEU A 49 -10.10 -13.86 -26.26
N LYS A 50 -9.02 -13.09 -26.41
CA LYS A 50 -7.67 -13.67 -26.30
C LYS A 50 -7.38 -13.81 -24.79
N PRO A 51 -6.83 -14.94 -24.32
CA PRO A 51 -6.54 -15.11 -22.91
C PRO A 51 -5.39 -14.16 -22.54
N LEU A 52 -5.71 -13.06 -21.85
CA LEU A 52 -4.73 -12.14 -21.30
C LEU A 52 -3.99 -12.83 -20.15
N LYS A 53 -2.88 -13.48 -20.51
CA LYS A 53 -1.89 -14.09 -19.62
C LYS A 53 -1.24 -13.05 -18.71
N ARG A 54 -1.92 -12.64 -17.62
CA ARG A 54 -1.28 -12.03 -16.42
C ARG A 54 -2.20 -11.78 -15.21
N PHE A 55 -3.52 -11.89 -15.33
CA PHE A 55 -4.43 -11.27 -14.35
C PHE A 55 -5.36 -12.21 -13.58
N ASP A 56 -5.18 -13.53 -13.68
CA ASP A 56 -6.13 -14.52 -13.18
C ASP A 56 -5.81 -15.01 -11.75
N THR A 57 -5.88 -14.11 -10.76
CA THR A 57 -5.82 -14.51 -9.34
C THR A 57 -7.15 -15.11 -8.85
N GLY A 58 -8.20 -15.10 -9.68
CA GLY A 58 -9.57 -15.45 -9.29
C GLY A 58 -10.19 -14.49 -8.28
N VAL A 59 -9.52 -13.39 -7.90
CA VAL A 59 -10.03 -12.45 -6.89
C VAL A 59 -11.10 -11.53 -7.48
N LEU A 60 -10.86 -11.01 -8.70
CA LEU A 60 -11.72 -10.03 -9.38
C LEU A 60 -12.17 -10.55 -10.74
N CYS A 61 -13.41 -10.26 -11.14
CA CYS A 61 -13.81 -10.44 -12.53
C CYS A 61 -13.17 -9.36 -13.41
N GLU A 62 -13.05 -9.63 -14.71
CA GLU A 62 -12.45 -8.70 -15.68
C GLU A 62 -13.04 -7.29 -15.61
N ALA A 63 -14.37 -7.16 -15.53
CA ALA A 63 -15.03 -5.87 -15.45
C ALA A 63 -14.63 -5.08 -14.19
N CYS A 64 -14.62 -5.74 -13.02
CA CYS A 64 -14.20 -5.12 -11.77
C CYS A 64 -12.69 -4.82 -11.74
N HIS A 65 -11.89 -5.67 -12.37
CA HIS A 65 -10.46 -5.42 -12.52
C HIS A 65 -10.24 -4.16 -13.38
N ASN A 66 -10.90 -4.05 -14.53
CA ASN A 66 -10.75 -2.92 -15.44
C ASN A 66 -11.34 -1.61 -14.89
N ALA A 67 -12.24 -1.69 -13.91
CA ALA A 67 -12.79 -0.51 -13.22
C ALA A 67 -11.82 0.14 -12.23
N ILE A 68 -10.72 -0.54 -11.87
CA ILE A 68 -9.71 0.01 -10.96
C ILE A 68 -8.72 0.85 -11.77
N ALA A 69 -8.47 2.09 -11.31
CA ALA A 69 -7.39 2.92 -11.84
C ALA A 69 -6.04 2.43 -11.31
N TRP A 70 -5.49 1.41 -11.97
CA TRP A 70 -4.25 0.73 -11.61
C TRP A 70 -3.01 1.58 -11.82
N LEU A 71 -2.04 1.39 -10.92
CA LEU A 71 -0.64 1.83 -11.06
C LEU A 71 -0.51 3.24 -11.68
N PRO A 72 -1.16 4.26 -11.10
CA PRO A 72 -1.03 5.61 -11.62
C PRO A 72 0.43 6.06 -11.53
N LYS A 73 0.79 7.09 -12.31
CA LYS A 73 2.16 7.61 -12.34
C LYS A 73 2.67 7.89 -10.92
N ARG A 74 3.91 7.47 -10.64
CA ARG A 74 4.60 7.82 -9.39
C ARG A 74 4.62 9.34 -9.22
N PHE A 75 4.63 9.79 -7.98
CA PHE A 75 4.77 11.19 -7.64
C PHE A 75 5.90 11.38 -6.63
N GLU A 76 6.39 12.60 -6.50
CA GLU A 76 7.46 12.93 -5.59
C GLU A 76 6.93 13.74 -4.41
N LEU A 77 7.33 13.36 -3.20
CA LEU A 77 7.16 14.16 -2.00
C LEU A 77 8.46 14.87 -1.69
N VAL A 78 8.39 16.19 -1.49
CA VAL A 78 9.55 16.98 -1.05
C VAL A 78 9.90 16.58 0.38
N ILE A 79 11.14 16.14 0.59
CA ILE A 79 11.73 15.86 1.90
C ILE A 79 12.97 16.77 2.08
N ASN A 80 13.56 16.77 3.27
CA ASN A 80 14.72 17.61 3.55
C ASN A 80 15.88 17.26 2.61
N ARG A 81 16.25 18.21 1.74
CA ARG A 81 17.39 18.13 0.79
C ARG A 81 17.28 17.02 -0.27
N ASP A 82 16.11 16.41 -0.47
CA ASP A 82 15.90 15.35 -1.47
C ASP A 82 14.40 15.20 -1.81
N ASN A 83 14.08 14.28 -2.73
CA ASN A 83 12.72 13.89 -3.07
C ASN A 83 12.48 12.42 -2.71
N LEU A 84 11.29 12.13 -2.19
CA LEU A 84 10.81 10.77 -1.95
C LEU A 84 9.87 10.35 -3.09
N PRO A 85 10.28 9.45 -4.01
CA PRO A 85 9.37 8.90 -4.99
C PRO A 85 8.38 7.95 -4.32
N VAL A 86 7.10 8.08 -4.66
CA VAL A 86 6.00 7.28 -4.11
C VAL A 86 5.25 6.54 -5.23
N TYR A 87 5.08 5.24 -5.04
CA TYR A 87 4.48 4.31 -6.00
C TYR A 87 3.13 3.78 -5.46
N PRO A 88 2.00 4.34 -5.93
CA PRO A 88 0.67 3.85 -5.59
C PRO A 88 0.28 2.60 -6.41
N ALA A 89 -0.47 1.68 -5.79
CA ALA A 89 -1.07 0.54 -6.49
C ALA A 89 -2.34 0.95 -7.27
N SER A 90 -3.08 1.95 -6.77
CA SER A 90 -4.25 2.52 -7.44
C SER A 90 -4.50 3.99 -7.04
N LEU A 91 -5.47 4.63 -7.70
CA LEU A 91 -6.09 5.85 -7.18
C LEU A 91 -7.06 5.54 -6.03
N TYR A 92 -7.18 6.47 -5.08
CA TYR A 92 -8.16 6.43 -3.99
C TYR A 92 -9.51 6.94 -4.50
N GLN A 93 -10.18 6.07 -5.27
CA GLN A 93 -11.50 6.29 -5.85
C GLN A 93 -12.26 4.96 -5.90
N HIS A 94 -13.54 5.01 -6.27
CA HIS A 94 -14.34 3.80 -6.45
C HIS A 94 -13.71 2.85 -7.49
N PRO A 95 -13.64 1.53 -7.24
CA PRO A 95 -14.18 0.82 -6.08
C PRO A 95 -13.24 0.72 -4.86
N ILE A 96 -11.97 1.10 -5.01
CA ILE A 96 -10.93 0.85 -3.99
C ILE A 96 -11.13 1.66 -2.72
N ASP A 97 -11.62 2.90 -2.83
CA ASP A 97 -11.93 3.73 -1.66
C ASP A 97 -12.94 3.06 -0.72
N ALA A 98 -13.95 2.36 -1.27
CA ALA A 98 -14.96 1.63 -0.52
C ALA A 98 -14.38 0.38 0.16
N VAL A 99 -13.56 -0.39 -0.57
CA VAL A 99 -12.83 -1.57 -0.03
C VAL A 99 -11.96 -1.14 1.15
N ILE A 100 -11.15 -0.10 0.97
CA ILE A 100 -10.26 0.42 2.00
C ILE A 100 -11.04 0.94 3.19
N ARG A 101 -12.16 1.65 2.99
CA ARG A 101 -13.01 2.12 4.09
C ARG A 101 -13.57 0.95 4.90
N ARG A 102 -14.17 -0.05 4.24
CA ARG A 102 -14.74 -1.23 4.90
C ARG A 102 -13.68 -1.99 5.70
N PHE A 103 -12.49 -2.18 5.11
CA PHE A 103 -11.37 -2.78 5.81
C PHE A 103 -10.97 -1.96 7.05
N LYS A 104 -10.64 -0.67 6.88
CA LYS A 104 -10.06 0.17 7.94
C LYS A 104 -11.02 0.54 9.08
N PHE A 105 -12.31 0.71 8.77
CA PHE A 105 -13.27 1.30 9.71
C PHE A 105 -14.35 0.32 10.16
N ASN A 106 -14.62 -0.74 9.39
CA ASN A 106 -15.63 -1.74 9.73
C ASN A 106 -15.00 -3.11 10.09
N GLU A 107 -13.66 -3.18 10.18
CA GLU A 107 -12.91 -4.41 10.48
C GLU A 107 -13.25 -5.57 9.51
N ASP A 108 -13.69 -5.22 8.30
CA ASP A 108 -14.21 -6.17 7.34
C ASP A 108 -13.06 -6.91 6.64
N MET A 109 -12.61 -8.00 7.24
CA MET A 109 -11.52 -8.83 6.73
C MET A 109 -11.86 -9.52 5.40
N THR A 110 -13.13 -9.55 4.98
CA THR A 110 -13.52 -10.06 3.65
C THR A 110 -12.95 -9.23 2.51
N GLN A 111 -12.50 -8.01 2.80
CA GLN A 111 -11.86 -7.10 1.86
C GLN A 111 -10.37 -7.40 1.63
N LEU A 112 -9.75 -8.19 2.52
CA LEU A 112 -8.32 -8.49 2.46
C LEU A 112 -7.86 -9.10 1.13
N PRO A 113 -8.57 -10.06 0.50
CA PRO A 113 -8.17 -10.58 -0.81
C PRO A 113 -7.98 -9.51 -1.89
N VAL A 114 -8.86 -8.51 -1.94
CA VAL A 114 -8.74 -7.40 -2.90
C VAL A 114 -7.53 -6.52 -2.59
N LEU A 115 -7.26 -6.24 -1.31
CA LEU A 115 -6.10 -5.47 -0.88
C LEU A 115 -4.78 -6.22 -1.12
N VAL A 116 -4.75 -7.53 -0.93
CA VAL A 116 -3.60 -8.37 -1.29
C VAL A 116 -3.41 -8.41 -2.80
N HIS A 117 -4.49 -8.45 -3.58
CA HIS A 117 -4.42 -8.36 -5.03
C HIS A 117 -3.82 -7.02 -5.49
N LEU A 118 -4.14 -5.90 -4.81
CA LEU A 118 -3.48 -4.60 -5.02
C LEU A 118 -1.97 -4.65 -4.69
N ILE A 119 -1.59 -5.25 -3.56
CA ILE A 119 -0.18 -5.44 -3.17
C ILE A 119 0.58 -6.19 -4.26
N GLN A 120 -0.01 -7.24 -4.83
CA GLN A 120 0.60 -8.07 -5.86
C GLN A 120 0.79 -7.35 -7.21
N GLN A 121 0.12 -6.22 -7.43
CA GLN A 121 0.36 -5.39 -8.61
C GLN A 121 1.58 -4.47 -8.44
N LEU A 122 2.05 -4.24 -7.20
CA LEU A 122 3.22 -3.40 -6.95
C LEU A 122 4.50 -4.12 -7.37
N SER A 123 5.24 -3.51 -8.28
CA SER A 123 6.53 -4.03 -8.73
C SER A 123 7.61 -3.82 -7.67
N ARG A 124 8.37 -4.89 -7.38
CA ARG A 124 9.56 -4.78 -6.54
C ARG A 124 10.60 -3.88 -7.22
N PRO A 125 11.14 -2.86 -6.54
CA PRO A 125 12.14 -1.98 -7.15
C PRO A 125 13.40 -2.73 -7.57
N TYR A 126 14.01 -2.31 -8.67
CA TYR A 126 15.23 -2.91 -9.19
C TYR A 126 16.36 -2.90 -8.16
N GLY A 127 17.08 -4.02 -8.06
CA GLY A 127 18.19 -4.20 -7.11
C GLY A 127 17.80 -4.30 -5.63
N CYS A 128 16.51 -4.33 -5.30
CA CYS A 128 16.04 -4.54 -3.93
C CYS A 128 15.89 -6.05 -3.64
N HIS A 129 16.63 -6.52 -2.63
CA HIS A 129 16.65 -7.91 -2.18
C HIS A 129 16.67 -7.99 -0.66
N SER A 130 16.39 -9.18 -0.12
CA SER A 130 16.39 -9.42 1.34
C SER A 130 17.68 -9.02 2.03
N SER A 131 18.83 -9.09 1.35
CA SER A 131 20.16 -8.80 1.89
C SER A 131 20.47 -7.31 2.03
N ASN A 132 19.87 -6.43 1.22
CA ASN A 132 20.22 -5.01 1.15
C ASN A 132 19.04 -4.04 1.41
N THR A 133 17.82 -4.54 1.56
CA THR A 133 16.59 -3.74 1.65
C THR A 133 15.71 -4.17 2.83
N ILE A 134 14.99 -3.21 3.42
CA ILE A 134 13.94 -3.44 4.42
C ILE A 134 12.64 -2.74 3.99
N ILE A 135 11.50 -3.31 4.40
CA ILE A 135 10.21 -2.64 4.36
C ILE A 135 9.95 -2.04 5.74
N LEU A 136 9.68 -0.73 5.79
CA LEU A 136 9.23 -0.02 6.98
C LEU A 136 7.73 0.29 6.83
N PRO A 137 6.85 -0.47 7.52
CA PRO A 137 5.43 -0.14 7.55
C PRO A 137 5.22 1.18 8.30
N MET A 138 4.25 1.97 7.86
CA MET A 138 3.88 3.23 8.48
C MET A 138 3.52 3.02 9.96
N PRO A 139 4.26 3.61 10.92
CA PRO A 139 3.94 3.44 12.33
C PRO A 139 2.61 4.13 12.69
N THR A 140 1.81 3.45 13.51
CA THR A 140 0.55 3.99 14.07
C THR A 140 0.70 4.28 15.56
N THR A 141 -0.17 5.13 16.11
CA THR A 141 -0.17 5.43 17.56
C THR A 141 -0.99 4.43 18.36
N LYS A 142 -0.64 4.25 19.64
CA LYS A 142 -1.39 3.37 20.56
C LYS A 142 -2.88 3.76 20.68
N PRO A 143 -3.26 5.04 20.79
CA PRO A 143 -4.68 5.42 20.84
C PRO A 143 -5.42 5.07 19.54
N ARG A 144 -4.78 5.26 18.38
CA ARG A 144 -5.38 4.90 17.08
C ARG A 144 -5.58 3.38 16.95
N LEU A 145 -4.64 2.59 17.46
CA LEU A 145 -4.76 1.13 17.54
C LEU A 145 -5.89 0.73 18.51
N LYS A 146 -5.94 1.29 19.73
CA LYS A 146 -6.98 0.99 20.73
C LYS A 146 -8.39 1.30 20.22
N ARG A 147 -8.58 2.43 19.52
CA ARG A 147 -9.88 2.83 18.97
C ARG A 147 -10.36 1.92 17.84
N ARG A 148 -9.44 1.34 17.07
CA ARG A 148 -9.74 0.55 15.87
C ARG A 148 -9.66 -0.96 16.06
N GLY A 149 -9.20 -1.45 17.21
CA GLY A 149 -8.96 -2.88 17.45
C GLY A 149 -7.76 -3.47 16.72
N PHE A 150 -7.36 -2.94 15.55
CA PHE A 150 -6.25 -3.44 14.74
C PHE A 150 -5.53 -2.34 13.93
N ASP A 151 -4.35 -2.67 13.39
CA ASP A 151 -3.58 -1.81 12.49
C ASP A 151 -3.61 -2.34 11.04
N PRO A 152 -4.32 -1.65 10.12
CA PRO A 152 -4.40 -2.01 8.72
C PRO A 152 -3.05 -2.28 8.06
N VAL A 153 -2.05 -1.43 8.31
CA VAL A 153 -0.73 -1.56 7.67
C VAL A 153 0.00 -2.78 8.20
N SER A 154 -0.08 -3.06 9.50
CA SER A 154 0.48 -4.28 10.10
C SER A 154 -0.16 -5.57 9.58
N VAL A 155 -1.44 -5.54 9.18
CA VAL A 155 -2.10 -6.70 8.53
C VAL A 155 -1.63 -6.88 7.09
N LEU A 156 -1.39 -5.78 6.37
CA LEU A 156 -1.07 -5.80 4.94
C LEU A 156 0.40 -6.05 4.65
N VAL A 157 1.32 -5.47 5.44
CA VAL A 157 2.76 -5.52 5.18
C VAL A 157 3.37 -6.94 5.10
N PRO A 158 2.88 -7.97 5.82
CA PRO A 158 3.37 -9.34 5.64
C PRO A 158 3.15 -9.90 4.24
N TYR A 159 2.05 -9.51 3.57
CA TYR A 159 1.78 -9.92 2.20
C TYR A 159 2.76 -9.28 1.23
N LEU A 160 3.09 -8.00 1.42
CA LEU A 160 4.10 -7.30 0.62
C LEU A 160 5.50 -7.91 0.85
N SER A 161 5.85 -8.14 2.11
CA SER A 161 7.12 -8.78 2.49
C SER A 161 7.29 -10.15 1.84
N LYS A 162 6.24 -10.99 1.90
CA LYS A 162 6.22 -12.30 1.24
C LYS A 162 6.31 -12.16 -0.28
N HIS A 163 5.56 -11.23 -0.88
CA HIS A 163 5.52 -11.03 -2.33
C HIS A 163 6.89 -10.60 -2.89
N TRP A 164 7.63 -9.74 -2.17
CA TRP A 164 8.93 -9.25 -2.62
C TRP A 164 10.13 -10.02 -2.07
N GLY A 165 9.93 -10.86 -1.06
CA GLY A 165 11.00 -11.51 -0.30
C GLY A 165 11.89 -10.50 0.44
N ILE A 166 11.31 -9.42 0.97
CA ILE A 166 12.06 -8.36 1.68
C ILE A 166 11.60 -8.33 3.15
N PRO A 167 12.52 -8.33 4.13
CA PRO A 167 12.16 -8.34 5.54
C PRO A 167 11.50 -7.04 5.99
N ILE A 168 10.58 -7.18 6.94
CA ILE A 168 9.93 -6.06 7.62
C ILE A 168 10.85 -5.59 8.76
N TRP A 169 11.00 -4.28 8.91
CA TRP A 169 11.73 -3.68 10.02
C TRP A 169 10.84 -2.69 10.77
N GLN A 170 10.74 -2.88 12.09
CA GLN A 170 9.94 -2.06 13.01
C GLN A 170 10.86 -1.41 14.05
N GLY A 171 11.54 -0.34 13.62
CA GLY A 171 12.43 0.47 14.46
C GLY A 171 12.07 1.94 14.49
N VAL A 172 10.84 2.29 14.13
CA VAL A 172 10.31 3.65 14.22
C VAL A 172 8.97 3.62 14.93
N VAL A 173 8.75 4.58 15.82
CA VAL A 173 7.49 4.77 16.53
C VAL A 173 6.90 6.14 16.19
N ARG A 174 5.57 6.23 16.18
CA ARG A 174 4.83 7.48 16.00
C ARG A 174 4.48 8.07 17.36
N VAL A 175 4.75 9.37 17.55
CA VAL A 175 4.64 10.09 18.84
C VAL A 175 3.91 11.44 18.71
N ASP A 176 3.00 11.58 17.75
CA ASP A 176 2.26 12.83 17.50
C ASP A 176 1.07 13.09 18.45
N ASP A 177 0.96 12.34 19.55
CA ASP A 177 0.03 12.65 20.65
C ASP A 177 0.77 13.03 21.95
N SER A 178 0.16 13.90 22.75
CA SER A 178 0.76 14.49 23.95
C SER A 178 1.14 13.45 25.01
N ASP A 179 0.41 12.32 25.08
CA ASP A 179 0.69 11.23 26.01
C ASP A 179 1.88 10.36 25.58
N SER A 180 2.09 10.12 24.29
CA SER A 180 3.24 9.35 23.78
C SER A 180 4.57 10.09 23.85
N GLN A 181 4.53 11.41 24.01
CA GLN A 181 5.73 12.24 24.24
C GLN A 181 6.20 12.24 25.70
N ARG A 182 5.35 11.79 26.65
CA ARG A 182 5.72 11.62 28.07
C ARG A 182 6.71 10.46 28.21
N GLY A 183 7.99 10.80 28.38
CA GLY A 183 9.08 9.83 28.52
C GLY A 183 10.24 10.00 27.54
N LEU A 184 10.11 10.90 26.54
CA LEU A 184 11.20 11.20 25.62
C LEU A 184 12.24 12.14 26.27
N SER A 185 13.51 11.75 26.16
CA SER A 185 14.66 12.56 26.53
C SER A 185 14.71 13.86 25.71
N ARG A 186 15.46 14.84 26.21
CA ARG A 186 15.67 16.12 25.50
C ARG A 186 16.28 15.90 24.12
N ILE A 187 17.16 14.91 23.96
CA ILE A 187 17.81 14.56 22.68
C ILE A 187 16.80 13.93 21.70
N GLU A 188 15.95 13.02 22.17
CA GLU A 188 14.88 12.43 21.36
C GLU A 188 13.86 13.48 20.90
N ARG A 189 13.61 14.51 21.72
CA ARG A 189 12.78 15.67 21.36
C ARG A 189 13.47 16.62 20.38
N LEU A 190 14.79 16.79 20.44
CA LEU A 190 15.54 17.67 19.53
C LEU A 190 15.75 17.05 18.14
N ASN A 191 15.86 15.72 18.04
CA ASN A 191 15.90 15.00 16.75
C ASN A 191 14.55 15.02 16.00
N ASN A 192 13.53 15.67 16.58
CA ASN A 192 12.13 15.61 16.16
C ASN A 192 11.70 16.86 15.39
N LEU A 193 12.30 17.09 14.21
CA LEU A 193 12.08 18.31 13.40
C LEU A 193 10.58 18.61 13.07
N ASN A 194 9.69 17.60 13.14
CA ASN A 194 8.23 17.76 12.93
C ASN A 194 7.35 17.17 14.06
N GLY A 195 7.91 16.73 15.19
CA GLY A 195 7.12 16.21 16.32
C GLY A 195 6.62 14.76 16.24
N ALA A 196 6.54 14.14 15.06
CA ALA A 196 5.65 12.98 14.85
C ALA A 196 6.27 11.58 14.90
N PHE A 197 7.59 11.41 14.67
CA PHE A 197 8.22 10.09 14.58
C PHE A 197 9.59 10.05 15.26
N VAL A 198 9.89 8.93 15.92
CA VAL A 198 11.18 8.66 16.58
C VAL A 198 11.74 7.33 16.11
N VAL A 199 13.00 7.35 15.65
CA VAL A 199 13.76 6.15 15.31
C VAL A 199 14.35 5.54 16.59
N THR A 200 13.90 4.35 16.96
CA THR A 200 14.22 3.68 18.23
C THR A 200 15.25 2.55 18.09
N LYS A 201 15.56 2.15 16.85
CA LYS A 201 16.56 1.12 16.55
C LYS A 201 17.47 1.60 15.42
N PRO A 202 18.74 1.19 15.39
CA PRO A 202 19.60 1.49 14.26
C PRO A 202 19.03 0.87 12.98
N MET A 203 19.11 1.63 11.89
CA MET A 203 18.65 1.14 10.59
C MET A 203 19.62 0.08 10.06
N PRO A 204 19.15 -1.16 9.82
CA PRO A 204 20.05 -2.25 9.45
C PRO A 204 20.53 -2.17 8.01
N LYS A 205 19.83 -1.41 7.14
CA LYS A 205 20.06 -1.40 5.70
C LYS A 205 19.87 -0.01 5.10
N LYS A 206 20.57 0.23 3.99
CA LYS A 206 20.54 1.50 3.25
C LYS A 206 19.26 1.71 2.44
N ARG A 207 18.70 0.65 1.86
CA ARG A 207 17.47 0.73 1.07
C ARG A 207 16.27 0.51 1.98
N ILE A 208 15.39 1.49 2.04
CA ILE A 208 14.25 1.52 2.94
C ILE A 208 13.00 1.80 2.10
N LEU A 209 12.09 0.82 2.07
CA LEU A 209 10.81 0.93 1.38
C LEU A 209 9.73 1.29 2.41
N LEU A 210 9.23 2.50 2.37
CA LEU A 210 8.12 2.95 3.22
C LEU A 210 6.82 2.39 2.66
N PHE A 211 5.97 1.81 3.50
CA PHE A 211 4.67 1.28 3.06
C PHE A 211 3.54 1.84 3.92
N ASP A 212 2.54 2.44 3.27
CA ASP A 212 1.31 2.91 3.91
C ASP A 212 0.10 2.37 3.13
N ASP A 213 -1.08 2.40 3.74
CA ASP A 213 -2.30 1.95 3.06
C ASP A 213 -2.85 3.02 2.11
N VAL A 214 -2.92 4.29 2.54
CA VAL A 214 -3.44 5.42 1.77
C VAL A 214 -2.55 6.64 1.93
N VAL A 215 -2.13 7.23 0.81
CA VAL A 215 -1.49 8.55 0.78
C VAL A 215 -2.48 9.60 0.29
N THR A 216 -2.60 10.69 1.05
CA THR A 216 -3.40 11.87 0.65
C THR A 216 -2.48 13.04 0.32
N THR A 217 -2.10 13.84 1.32
CA THR A 217 -1.16 14.97 1.16
C THR A 217 0.31 14.54 1.21
N GLY A 218 0.59 13.28 1.53
CA GLY A 218 1.96 12.80 1.78
C GLY A 218 2.55 13.23 3.13
N ALA A 219 1.91 14.11 3.89
CA ALA A 219 2.49 14.71 5.11
C ALA A 219 3.03 13.69 6.12
N THR A 220 2.31 12.58 6.34
CA THR A 220 2.75 11.52 7.25
C THR A 220 4.01 10.83 6.72
N MET A 221 4.05 10.51 5.42
CA MET A 221 5.19 9.84 4.79
C MET A 221 6.42 10.77 4.69
N THR A 222 6.21 12.06 4.39
CA THR A 222 7.24 13.11 4.44
C THR A 222 7.84 13.24 5.84
N ALA A 223 7.00 13.28 6.89
CA ALA A 223 7.49 13.38 8.27
C ALA A 223 8.32 12.15 8.68
N LEU A 224 7.88 10.95 8.31
CA LEU A 224 8.63 9.72 8.56
C LEU A 224 9.98 9.72 7.81
N ALA A 225 9.98 10.07 6.53
CA ALA A 225 11.19 10.15 5.72
C ALA A 225 12.19 11.16 6.27
N ASN A 226 11.73 12.34 6.71
CA ASN A 226 12.58 13.34 7.35
C ASN A 226 13.20 12.84 8.66
N ALA A 227 12.43 12.12 9.49
CA ALA A 227 12.97 11.53 10.72
C ALA A 227 14.07 10.49 10.42
N ILE A 228 13.90 9.68 9.37
CA ILE A 228 14.89 8.71 8.90
C ILE A 228 16.16 9.41 8.40
N VAL A 229 16.00 10.39 7.52
CA VAL A 229 17.13 11.15 6.93
C VAL A 229 17.93 11.86 8.02
N HIS A 230 17.25 12.46 9.00
CA HIS A 230 17.90 13.20 10.07
C HIS A 230 18.69 12.32 11.04
N THR A 231 18.18 11.12 11.33
CA THR A 231 18.81 10.17 12.26
C THR A 231 19.73 9.16 11.58
N TRP A 232 19.86 9.24 10.25
CA TRP A 232 20.64 8.28 9.48
C TRP A 232 22.10 8.30 9.90
N THR A 233 22.55 7.15 10.40
CA THR A 233 23.95 6.83 10.61
C THR A 233 24.26 5.60 9.76
N PRO A 234 25.28 5.67 8.87
CA PRO A 234 25.56 4.57 7.97
C PRO A 234 25.95 3.30 8.78
N PRO A 235 25.42 2.12 8.43
CA PRO A 235 25.72 0.87 9.14
C PRO A 235 27.20 0.50 9.12
N ILE A 236 27.93 0.99 8.11
CA ILE A 236 29.37 0.83 7.95
C ILE A 236 29.99 2.22 7.95
N ARG A 237 30.84 2.52 8.96
CA ARG A 237 31.44 3.85 9.21
C ARG A 237 32.19 4.48 8.03
N LYS A 238 32.45 3.75 6.94
CA LYS A 238 33.18 4.21 5.76
C LYS A 238 32.31 4.72 4.59
N SER A 239 30.97 4.69 4.67
CA SER A 239 30.13 5.20 3.57
C SER A 239 29.41 6.50 3.94
N HIS A 240 29.79 7.63 3.34
CA HIS A 240 29.07 8.92 3.39
C HIS A 240 27.73 8.93 2.65
N ASN A 241 27.15 7.76 2.38
CA ASN A 241 25.98 7.64 1.54
C ASN A 241 24.69 7.77 2.36
N MET A 242 23.81 8.68 1.93
CA MET A 242 22.45 8.85 2.42
C MET A 242 21.60 7.59 2.24
N PRO A 243 20.53 7.38 3.06
CA PRO A 243 19.62 6.27 2.87
C PRO A 243 18.87 6.42 1.54
N GLN A 244 18.54 5.30 0.91
CA GLN A 244 17.73 5.28 -0.31
C GLN A 244 16.29 4.99 0.07
N LEU A 245 15.44 6.01 0.00
CA LEU A 245 14.04 5.94 0.38
C LEU A 245 13.13 5.85 -0.85
N GLN A 246 12.15 4.96 -0.79
CA GLN A 246 11.05 4.88 -1.75
C GLN A 246 9.75 4.61 -0.99
N GLY A 247 8.68 5.31 -1.35
CA GLY A 247 7.35 5.15 -0.75
C GLY A 247 6.45 4.26 -1.59
N PHE A 248 5.60 3.47 -0.93
CA PHE A 248 4.59 2.63 -1.55
C PHE A 248 3.27 2.80 -0.82
N CYS A 249 2.17 2.77 -1.57
CA CYS A 249 0.85 2.73 -0.96
C CYS A 249 -0.16 1.95 -1.78
N LEU A 250 -1.24 1.47 -1.15
CA LEU A 250 -2.32 0.84 -1.90
C LEU A 250 -3.08 1.86 -2.74
N ALA A 251 -3.38 3.02 -2.17
CA ALA A 251 -4.15 4.03 -2.86
C ALA A 251 -3.66 5.46 -2.62
N TYR A 252 -3.60 6.25 -3.69
CA TYR A 252 -3.27 7.67 -3.64
C TYR A 252 -4.49 8.54 -3.95
N ARG A 253 -4.82 9.49 -3.06
CA ARG A 253 -5.84 10.50 -3.31
C ARG A 253 -5.20 11.73 -3.94
N HIS A 254 -5.39 11.90 -5.24
CA HIS A 254 -5.01 13.12 -5.93
C HIS A 254 -5.80 14.31 -5.35
N ILE A 255 -5.09 15.36 -4.90
CA ILE A 255 -5.70 16.62 -4.49
C ILE A 255 -5.41 17.62 -5.61
N ASN A 256 -6.45 18.01 -6.35
CA ASN A 256 -6.30 19.01 -7.40
C ASN A 256 -5.81 20.34 -6.79
N GLY A 257 -4.75 20.92 -7.35
CA GLY A 257 -4.21 22.22 -6.93
C GLY A 257 -3.07 22.21 -5.91
N ASP A 258 -2.52 21.04 -5.53
CA ASP A 258 -1.39 20.96 -4.61
C ASP A 258 -0.04 21.00 -5.36
N ASN A 259 0.62 22.16 -5.38
CA ASN A 259 1.94 22.39 -6.00
C ASN A 259 3.09 21.58 -5.35
N ARG A 260 2.82 20.76 -4.32
CA ARG A 260 3.83 19.88 -3.69
C ARG A 260 4.15 18.64 -4.52
N PHE A 261 3.38 18.36 -5.57
CA PHE A 261 3.62 17.24 -6.47
C PHE A 261 4.21 17.75 -7.78
N LYS A 262 5.52 17.57 -7.97
CA LYS A 262 6.12 17.71 -9.30
C LYS A 262 5.79 16.45 -10.07
N SER A 263 4.88 16.53 -11.04
CA SER A 263 4.84 15.53 -12.09
C SER A 263 6.13 15.68 -12.90
N GLU A 264 6.81 14.58 -13.20
CA GLU A 264 7.86 14.60 -14.23
C GLU A 264 7.19 15.00 -15.56
N THR A 265 7.18 16.28 -15.89
CA THR A 265 7.01 16.78 -17.25
C THR A 265 8.40 16.87 -17.87
N ASN A 266 8.73 15.88 -18.70
CA ASN A 266 9.63 15.92 -19.84
C ASN A 266 9.24 14.68 -20.63
N ASP A 267 8.60 14.77 -21.80
CA ASP A 267 9.15 15.38 -23.03
C ASP A 267 10.63 15.07 -23.16
N ARG A 268 10.87 13.80 -23.47
CA ARG A 268 11.94 13.28 -24.32
C ARG A 268 11.71 11.78 -24.43
N ASP A 269 11.03 11.38 -25.50
CA ASP A 269 11.50 10.32 -26.38
C ASP A 269 10.73 10.46 -27.71
N VAL A 270 11.50 10.86 -28.71
CA VAL A 270 11.26 10.68 -30.14
C VAL A 270 11.32 9.19 -30.45
#